data_AF-A0A925V3U7-F1
#
_entry.id   AF-A0A925V3U7-F1
#
_cell.length_a   1.000
_cell.length_b   1.000
_cell.length_c   1.000
_cell.angle_alpha   90.00
_cell.angle_beta   90.00
_cell.angle_gamma   90.00
#
_symmetry.space_group_name_H-M   'P 1'
#
loop_
_entity.id
_entity.type
_entity.pdbx_description
1 polymer ?
#
loop_
_entity_poly.entity_id
_entity_poly.type
_entity_poly.pdbx_seq_one_letter_code
_entity_poly.pdbx_strand_id
1 'polypeptide(L)'
;MIAALSVFALALAATPPSDDDDGRWITRHHPVRGLWELGTFAGAFIIAKPHDFYDTQLGYRRLRRGAPDVGARAAYYPLAFLGIEGEFAAMWSAAEYGGQPAFLYGLRLQAVLQLPSYRVTPFVLGGYGIGGVRSSRDAFGNDIDPLGHYGGGVKLFANRWVALRLEGRHVIGPAAQQRRRIANHGEVLFGVSVTLGRGGRSRQSAAVEQAPPDADRDGIVDVHDRCPAVAGTLADGCAPIDSDADGILDRFDACPQAPGTDATGCTPDPAEPGPATPVEPTKLPEPPAG
;
A
#
# COMPACT_ATOMS: atom_id res chain seq x y z
N MET A 1 -8.08 1.02 -43.28
CA MET A 1 -7.55 -0.16 -42.56
C MET A 1 -6.85 0.33 -41.30
N ILE A 2 -7.58 0.21 -40.18
CA ILE A 2 -7.21 0.09 -38.76
C ILE A 2 -5.83 0.66 -38.32
N ALA A 3 -5.89 1.77 -37.59
CA ALA A 3 -4.82 2.32 -36.77
C ALA A 3 -4.58 1.44 -35.52
N ALA A 4 -3.31 1.20 -35.20
CA ALA A 4 -2.87 0.42 -34.06
C ALA A 4 -3.21 1.10 -32.73
N LEU A 5 -3.99 0.41 -31.89
CA LEU A 5 -4.29 0.80 -30.51
C LEU A 5 -3.04 0.58 -29.64
N SER A 6 -2.52 1.68 -29.10
CA SER A 6 -1.41 1.69 -28.16
C SER A 6 -1.89 1.33 -26.75
N VAL A 7 -1.34 0.22 -26.27
CA VAL A 7 -1.01 -0.22 -24.91
C VAL A 7 -1.61 0.55 -23.73
N PHE A 8 -2.40 -0.22 -22.99
CA PHE A 8 -2.84 -0.10 -21.60
C PHE A 8 -1.71 0.31 -20.64
N ALA A 9 -1.75 1.51 -20.07
CA ALA A 9 -0.92 1.90 -18.92
C ALA A 9 -1.54 3.08 -18.15
N LEU A 10 -2.46 2.80 -17.23
CA LEU A 10 -2.73 3.72 -16.12
C LEU A 10 -3.31 2.99 -14.90
N ALA A 11 -2.45 2.28 -14.18
CA ALA A 11 -2.62 2.00 -12.76
C ALA A 11 -1.26 1.67 -12.15
N LEU A 12 -1.05 2.12 -10.90
CA LEU A 12 0.07 1.85 -9.98
C LEU A 12 1.21 2.88 -9.94
N ALA A 13 0.94 3.96 -9.21
CA ALA A 13 1.92 4.57 -8.31
C ALA A 13 1.19 5.18 -7.11
N ALA A 14 0.58 4.33 -6.28
CA ALA A 14 0.19 4.71 -4.93
C ALA A 14 1.14 3.96 -3.99
N THR A 15 2.13 4.67 -3.49
CA THR A 15 3.03 4.22 -2.42
C THR A 15 2.20 3.79 -1.21
N PRO A 16 2.46 2.62 -0.60
CA PRO A 16 1.76 2.24 0.63
C PRO A 16 2.19 3.17 1.77
N PRO A 17 1.26 3.76 2.55
CA PRO A 17 1.63 4.62 3.66
C PRO A 17 2.21 3.79 4.80
N SER A 18 3.30 4.31 5.37
CA SER A 18 4.00 3.78 6.54
C SER A 18 3.12 3.80 7.79
N ASP A 19 3.27 2.80 8.65
CA ASP A 19 2.43 2.52 9.85
C ASP A 19 2.55 3.55 11.00
N ASP A 20 3.16 4.71 10.77
CA ASP A 20 3.34 5.78 11.78
C ASP A 20 2.77 7.16 11.34
N ASP A 21 1.80 7.20 10.42
CA ASP A 21 1.40 8.47 9.78
C ASP A 21 0.23 9.21 10.47
N ASP A 22 0.46 10.49 10.77
CA ASP A 22 -0.42 11.55 11.30
C ASP A 22 -1.58 11.92 10.35
N GLY A 23 -1.98 11.01 9.46
CA GLY A 23 -3.00 11.21 8.44
C GLY A 23 -4.44 11.26 8.98
N ARG A 24 -5.33 11.82 8.16
CA ARG A 24 -6.79 11.90 8.40
C ARG A 24 -7.36 10.53 8.80
N TRP A 25 -8.23 10.50 9.80
CA TRP A 25 -8.78 9.25 10.38
C TRP A 25 -9.40 8.28 9.37
N ILE A 26 -9.84 8.78 8.22
CA ILE A 26 -10.51 8.04 7.14
C ILE A 26 -9.54 7.21 6.27
N THR A 27 -8.25 7.54 6.25
CA THR A 27 -7.24 6.80 5.46
C THR A 27 -6.46 5.79 6.31
N ARG A 28 -6.63 5.83 7.63
CA ARG A 28 -6.03 4.87 8.56
C ARG A 28 -6.65 3.48 8.40
N HIS A 29 -5.82 2.44 8.52
CA HIS A 29 -6.23 1.03 8.49
C HIS A 29 -7.00 0.62 7.22
N HIS A 30 -6.66 1.19 6.07
CA HIS A 30 -7.24 0.76 4.80
C HIS A 30 -6.76 -0.66 4.40
N PRO A 31 -7.40 -1.32 3.43
CA PRO A 31 -6.97 -2.63 2.95
C PRO A 31 -5.61 -2.60 2.25
N VAL A 32 -4.77 -3.59 2.57
CA VAL A 32 -3.43 -3.75 1.98
C VAL A 32 -3.30 -5.08 1.25
N ARG A 33 -2.28 -5.18 0.41
CA ARG A 33 -1.91 -6.44 -0.25
C ARG A 33 -1.43 -7.47 0.79
N GLY A 34 -1.80 -8.74 0.57
CA GLY A 34 -1.42 -9.87 1.43
C GLY A 34 -2.23 -9.96 2.73
N LEU A 35 -3.32 -9.20 2.85
CA LEU A 35 -4.17 -9.20 4.03
C LEU A 35 -4.96 -10.50 4.14
N TRP A 36 -5.00 -11.06 5.34
CA TRP A 36 -5.90 -12.14 5.71
C TRP A 36 -7.03 -11.59 6.58
N GLU A 37 -8.27 -12.01 6.32
CA GLU A 37 -9.44 -11.72 7.15
C GLU A 37 -10.05 -13.04 7.60
N LEU A 38 -10.12 -13.28 8.91
CA LEU A 38 -10.77 -14.45 9.49
C LEU A 38 -11.87 -13.97 10.42
N GLY A 39 -13.10 -14.43 10.21
CA GLY A 39 -14.21 -13.87 10.96
C GLY A 39 -15.44 -14.75 11.02
N THR A 40 -16.41 -14.26 11.77
CA THR A 40 -17.75 -14.83 11.88
C THR A 40 -18.78 -13.80 11.48
N PHE A 41 -19.98 -14.28 11.17
CA PHE A 41 -21.10 -13.43 10.81
C PHE A 41 -22.40 -14.00 11.35
N ALA A 42 -23.38 -13.11 11.48
CA ALA A 42 -24.76 -13.43 11.80
C ALA A 42 -25.70 -12.53 10.99
N GLY A 43 -26.89 -13.03 10.69
CA GLY A 43 -27.86 -12.28 9.90
C GLY A 43 -29.12 -13.08 9.61
N ALA A 44 -29.74 -12.75 8.48
CA ALA A 44 -30.99 -13.36 8.06
C ALA A 44 -30.94 -13.79 6.60
N PHE A 45 -31.31 -15.05 6.37
CA PHE A 45 -31.57 -15.59 5.05
C PHE A 45 -33.07 -15.50 4.73
N ILE A 46 -33.38 -14.76 3.67
CA ILE A 46 -34.74 -14.48 3.19
C ILE A 46 -35.05 -15.46 2.06
N ILE A 47 -35.84 -16.47 2.40
CA ILE A 47 -36.20 -17.56 1.50
C ILE A 47 -37.30 -17.10 0.54
N ALA A 48 -37.04 -17.21 -0.77
CA ALA A 48 -38.04 -16.96 -1.80
C ALA A 48 -39.19 -17.97 -1.68
N LYS A 49 -40.40 -17.56 -2.08
CA LYS A 49 -41.53 -18.49 -2.15
C LYS A 49 -41.23 -19.68 -3.09
N PRO A 50 -40.78 -19.50 -4.35
CA PRO A 50 -40.29 -20.63 -5.13
C PRO A 50 -38.87 -21.01 -4.69
N HIS A 51 -38.72 -22.11 -3.94
CA HIS A 51 -37.43 -22.63 -3.45
C HIS A 51 -37.37 -24.17 -3.63
N ASP A 52 -36.17 -24.75 -3.62
CA ASP A 52 -35.96 -26.19 -3.88
C ASP A 52 -35.37 -26.96 -2.68
N PHE A 53 -35.53 -26.43 -1.47
CA PHE A 53 -34.95 -27.07 -0.27
C PHE A 53 -35.80 -28.26 0.22
N TYR A 54 -36.04 -29.27 -0.62
CA TYR A 54 -36.80 -30.47 -0.26
C TYR A 54 -36.52 -31.66 -1.20
N ASP A 55 -36.64 -32.88 -0.68
CA ASP A 55 -36.58 -34.09 -1.50
C ASP A 55 -37.76 -34.15 -2.50
N THR A 56 -37.43 -34.21 -3.79
CA THR A 56 -38.39 -34.30 -4.90
C THR A 56 -39.41 -35.44 -4.77
N GLN A 57 -39.12 -36.48 -3.97
CA GLN A 57 -40.03 -37.61 -3.71
C GLN A 57 -41.15 -37.28 -2.71
N LEU A 58 -41.00 -36.24 -1.88
CA LEU A 58 -41.95 -35.87 -0.82
C LEU A 58 -42.94 -34.77 -1.21
N GLY A 59 -42.78 -34.19 -2.40
CA GLY A 59 -43.58 -33.05 -2.87
C GLY A 59 -43.18 -31.72 -2.24
N TYR A 60 -43.51 -30.62 -2.93
CA TYR A 60 -43.11 -29.27 -2.54
C TYR A 60 -43.67 -28.87 -1.17
N ARG A 61 -42.78 -28.49 -0.23
CA ARG A 61 -43.14 -27.96 1.10
C ARG A 61 -42.48 -26.61 1.35
N ARG A 62 -43.27 -25.64 1.81
CA ARG A 62 -42.79 -24.27 2.08
C ARG A 62 -41.98 -24.19 3.37
N LEU A 63 -40.88 -23.46 3.34
CA LEU A 63 -40.13 -23.05 4.53
C LEU A 63 -40.58 -21.65 4.97
N ARG A 64 -40.39 -21.34 6.26
CA ARG A 64 -40.60 -19.97 6.76
C ARG A 64 -39.71 -18.98 5.99
N ARG A 65 -40.26 -17.80 5.70
CA ARG A 65 -39.64 -16.78 4.84
C ARG A 65 -38.31 -16.25 5.37
N GLY A 66 -38.06 -16.30 6.68
CA GLY A 66 -36.82 -15.86 7.30
C GLY A 66 -36.20 -16.97 8.13
N ALA A 67 -34.90 -17.20 7.92
CA ALA A 67 -34.09 -18.08 8.75
C ALA A 67 -32.91 -17.29 9.33
N PRO A 68 -32.64 -17.35 10.65
CA PRO A 68 -31.37 -16.87 11.19
C PRO A 68 -30.23 -17.59 10.50
N ASP A 69 -29.23 -16.81 10.08
CA ASP A 69 -28.01 -17.28 9.44
C ASP A 69 -26.82 -16.92 10.31
N VAL A 70 -25.94 -17.90 10.56
CA VAL A 70 -24.66 -17.66 11.24
C VAL A 70 -23.58 -18.45 10.52
N GLY A 71 -22.36 -17.94 10.57
CA GLY A 71 -21.28 -18.65 9.92
C GLY A 71 -19.90 -18.11 10.20
N ALA A 72 -18.94 -18.72 9.53
CA ALA A 72 -17.54 -18.35 9.56
C ALA A 72 -17.04 -18.12 8.14
N ARG A 73 -16.05 -17.23 8.01
CA ARG A 73 -15.40 -16.91 6.74
C ARG A 73 -13.91 -16.71 6.92
N ALA A 74 -13.18 -17.07 5.87
CA ALA A 74 -11.77 -16.80 5.75
C ALA A 74 -11.50 -16.22 4.36
N ALA A 75 -10.83 -15.08 4.30
CA ALA A 75 -10.49 -14.40 3.08
C ALA A 75 -9.01 -14.08 3.02
N TYR A 76 -8.47 -14.18 1.80
CA TYR A 76 -7.11 -13.75 1.48
C TYR A 76 -7.15 -12.74 0.35
N TYR A 77 -6.46 -11.62 0.55
CA TYR A 77 -6.39 -10.50 -0.40
C TYR A 77 -5.00 -10.45 -1.04
N PRO A 78 -4.75 -11.19 -2.14
CA PRO A 78 -3.47 -11.15 -2.85
C PRO A 78 -3.16 -9.76 -3.43
N LEU A 79 -4.18 -8.92 -3.63
CA LEU A 79 -4.09 -7.51 -4.01
C LEU A 79 -4.97 -6.69 -3.06
N ALA A 80 -4.68 -5.40 -2.86
CA ALA A 80 -5.46 -4.56 -1.96
C ALA A 80 -6.95 -4.44 -2.37
N PHE A 81 -7.25 -4.56 -3.67
CA PHE A 81 -8.60 -4.44 -4.23
C PHE A 81 -9.27 -5.77 -4.58
N LEU A 82 -8.55 -6.90 -4.53
CA LEU A 82 -9.06 -8.22 -4.94
C LEU A 82 -8.75 -9.27 -3.87
N GLY A 83 -9.80 -9.94 -3.40
CA GLY A 83 -9.72 -11.06 -2.46
C GLY A 83 -10.48 -12.29 -2.92
N ILE A 84 -10.10 -13.42 -2.33
CA ILE A 84 -10.79 -14.71 -2.44
C ILE A 84 -11.26 -15.07 -1.03
N GLU A 85 -12.52 -15.43 -0.90
CA GLU A 85 -13.17 -15.69 0.39
C GLU A 85 -13.90 -17.04 0.35
N GLY A 86 -13.60 -17.89 1.32
CA GLY A 86 -14.36 -19.10 1.62
C GLY A 86 -15.30 -18.84 2.79
N GLU A 87 -16.52 -19.36 2.69
CA GLU A 87 -17.57 -19.15 3.68
C GLU A 87 -18.31 -20.45 3.99
N PHE A 88 -18.56 -20.68 5.27
CA PHE A 88 -19.49 -21.70 5.75
C PHE A 88 -20.63 -21.03 6.52
N ALA A 89 -21.87 -21.33 6.14
CA ALA A 89 -23.09 -20.80 6.71
C ALA A 89 -23.96 -21.93 7.28
N ALA A 90 -24.61 -21.67 8.40
CA ALA A 90 -25.54 -22.56 9.07
C ALA A 90 -26.81 -21.77 9.41
N MET A 91 -27.95 -22.30 8.99
CA MET A 91 -29.23 -21.62 9.13
C MET A 91 -30.26 -22.57 9.73
N TRP A 92 -31.04 -22.06 10.67
CA TRP A 92 -32.13 -22.81 11.29
C TRP A 92 -33.46 -22.29 10.76
N SER A 93 -34.21 -23.15 10.11
CA SER A 93 -35.55 -22.84 9.60
C SER A 93 -36.55 -23.89 10.05
N ALA A 94 -37.79 -23.74 9.62
CA ALA A 94 -38.84 -24.71 9.84
C ALA A 94 -39.84 -24.68 8.67
N ALA A 95 -40.56 -25.78 8.49
CA ALA A 95 -41.69 -25.83 7.58
C ALA A 95 -42.74 -24.79 7.95
N GLU A 96 -43.28 -24.09 6.94
CA GLU A 96 -44.39 -23.13 7.11
C GLU A 96 -45.65 -23.86 7.60
N TYR A 97 -45.88 -25.08 7.12
CA TYR A 97 -46.98 -25.94 7.54
C TYR A 97 -46.44 -27.13 8.34
N GLY A 98 -46.98 -27.36 9.54
CA GLY A 98 -46.59 -28.46 10.43
C GLY A 98 -45.36 -28.19 11.31
N GLY A 99 -44.65 -27.08 11.11
CA GLY A 99 -43.61 -26.59 12.03
C GLY A 99 -42.36 -27.47 12.17
N GLN A 100 -42.17 -28.44 11.28
CA GLN A 100 -41.05 -29.37 11.35
C GLN A 100 -39.71 -28.62 11.16
N PRO A 101 -38.71 -28.84 12.03
CA PRO A 101 -37.44 -28.15 11.95
C PRO A 101 -36.64 -28.57 10.71
N ALA A 102 -35.97 -27.61 10.09
CA ALA A 102 -35.09 -27.81 8.96
C ALA A 102 -33.76 -27.10 9.22
N PHE A 103 -32.66 -27.86 9.15
CA PHE A 103 -31.33 -27.30 9.22
C PHE A 103 -30.80 -27.11 7.80
N LEU A 104 -30.42 -25.89 7.47
CA LEU A 104 -29.83 -25.55 6.17
C LEU A 104 -28.36 -25.22 6.40
N TYR A 105 -27.51 -25.60 5.46
CA TYR A 105 -26.09 -25.25 5.50
C TYR A 105 -25.59 -24.87 4.11
N GLY A 106 -24.56 -24.05 4.05
CA GLY A 106 -23.95 -23.62 2.80
C GLY A 106 -22.43 -23.58 2.90
N LEU A 107 -21.76 -24.04 1.85
CA LEU A 107 -20.32 -23.88 1.66
C LEU A 107 -20.09 -23.11 0.36
N ARG A 108 -19.44 -21.96 0.44
CA ARG A 108 -19.35 -21.00 -0.68
C ARG A 108 -17.91 -20.53 -0.87
N LEU A 109 -17.56 -20.28 -2.13
CA LEU A 109 -16.32 -19.63 -2.53
C LEU A 109 -16.66 -18.40 -3.37
N GLN A 110 -16.05 -17.27 -3.07
CA GLN A 110 -16.36 -16.00 -3.73
C GLN A 110 -15.14 -15.12 -3.94
N ALA A 111 -15.18 -14.34 -5.01
CA ALA A 111 -14.26 -13.24 -5.25
C ALA A 111 -14.84 -11.96 -4.64
N VAL A 112 -13.98 -11.15 -4.04
CA VAL A 112 -14.33 -9.86 -3.43
C VAL A 112 -13.54 -8.76 -4.13
N LEU A 113 -14.24 -7.78 -4.69
CA LEU A 113 -13.64 -6.56 -5.22
C LEU A 113 -13.97 -5.41 -4.27
N GLN A 114 -12.94 -4.74 -3.75
CA GLN A 114 -13.09 -3.71 -2.73
C GLN A 114 -12.30 -2.45 -3.09
N LEU A 115 -12.76 -1.28 -2.63
CA LEU A 115 -12.07 0.00 -2.88
C LEU A 115 -11.10 0.31 -1.72
N PRO A 116 -9.78 0.10 -1.89
CA PRO A 116 -8.83 0.10 -0.78
C PRO A 116 -8.43 1.50 -0.30
N SER A 117 -9.00 2.58 -0.84
CA SER A 117 -8.54 3.94 -0.55
C SER A 117 -8.96 4.48 0.83
N TYR A 118 -9.90 3.81 1.50
CA TYR A 118 -10.53 4.32 2.73
C TYR A 118 -10.72 3.23 3.79
N ARG A 119 -10.80 3.65 5.05
CA ARG A 119 -11.16 2.82 6.23
C ARG A 119 -12.57 2.25 6.13
N VAL A 120 -13.48 3.01 5.53
CA VAL A 120 -14.81 2.54 5.12
C VAL A 120 -14.69 2.08 3.67
N THR A 121 -14.52 0.77 3.50
CA THR A 121 -14.22 0.14 2.23
C THR A 121 -15.52 -0.43 1.65
N PRO A 122 -16.14 0.20 0.64
CA PRO A 122 -17.20 -0.45 -0.11
C PRO A 122 -16.62 -1.61 -0.92
N PHE A 123 -17.42 -2.68 -1.09
CA PHE A 123 -17.04 -3.83 -1.88
C PHE A 123 -18.24 -4.45 -2.59
N VAL A 124 -17.94 -5.20 -3.64
CA VAL A 124 -18.86 -6.11 -4.31
C VAL A 124 -18.27 -7.52 -4.28
N LEU A 125 -19.13 -8.52 -4.32
CA LEU A 125 -18.71 -9.91 -4.34
C LEU A 125 -19.59 -10.73 -5.27
N GLY A 126 -19.03 -11.84 -5.73
CA GLY A 126 -19.71 -12.82 -6.54
C GLY A 126 -19.03 -14.17 -6.38
N GLY A 127 -19.83 -15.22 -6.34
CA GLY A 127 -19.32 -16.55 -6.08
C GLY A 127 -20.30 -17.65 -6.40
N TYR A 128 -19.84 -18.84 -6.07
CA TYR A 128 -20.58 -20.08 -6.26
C TYR A 128 -20.32 -21.00 -5.07
N GLY A 129 -21.23 -21.93 -4.83
CA GLY A 129 -21.13 -22.84 -3.73
C GLY A 129 -22.17 -23.93 -3.82
N ILE A 130 -22.32 -24.61 -2.70
CA ILE A 130 -23.33 -25.64 -2.49
C ILE A 130 -24.14 -25.26 -1.26
N GLY A 131 -25.43 -25.55 -1.31
CA GLY A 131 -26.31 -25.47 -0.15
C GLY A 131 -27.05 -26.78 0.01
N GLY A 132 -27.30 -27.17 1.26
CA GLY A 132 -28.06 -28.37 1.53
C GLY A 132 -29.04 -28.19 2.66
N VAL A 133 -30.06 -29.05 2.66
CA VAL A 133 -31.01 -29.19 3.75
C VAL A 133 -30.78 -30.52 4.46
N ARG A 134 -30.89 -30.51 5.78
CA ARG A 134 -30.91 -31.70 6.62
C ARG A 134 -32.15 -31.65 7.50
N SER A 135 -33.06 -32.58 7.28
CA SER A 135 -34.25 -32.76 8.11
C SER A 135 -34.64 -34.24 8.19
N SER A 136 -35.61 -34.57 9.04
CA SER A 136 -36.20 -35.91 9.08
C SER A 136 -36.77 -36.28 7.71
N ARG A 137 -36.72 -37.58 7.35
CA ARG A 137 -37.19 -38.09 6.04
C ARG A 137 -38.64 -37.72 5.71
N ASP A 138 -39.46 -37.39 6.71
CA ASP A 138 -40.88 -37.06 6.51
C ASP A 138 -41.15 -35.54 6.30
N ALA A 139 -40.09 -34.71 6.38
CA ALA A 139 -40.20 -33.25 6.32
C ALA A 139 -39.56 -32.64 5.07
N PHE A 140 -38.25 -32.83 4.87
CA PHE A 140 -37.51 -32.26 3.73
C PHE A 140 -36.43 -33.19 3.14
N GLY A 141 -36.10 -34.30 3.79
CA GLY A 141 -35.01 -35.18 3.35
C GLY A 141 -33.62 -34.54 3.48
N ASN A 142 -32.65 -35.10 2.74
CA ASN A 142 -31.30 -34.58 2.62
C ASN A 142 -31.02 -34.31 1.14
N ASP A 143 -30.75 -33.05 0.79
CA ASP A 143 -30.39 -32.68 -0.58
C ASP A 143 -29.24 -31.67 -0.58
N ILE A 144 -28.48 -31.63 -1.67
CA ILE A 144 -27.36 -30.72 -1.89
C ILE A 144 -27.45 -30.16 -3.31
N ASP A 145 -27.68 -28.86 -3.38
CA ASP A 145 -27.82 -28.13 -4.64
C ASP A 145 -26.69 -27.13 -4.85
N PRO A 146 -26.32 -26.88 -6.11
CA PRO A 146 -25.48 -25.74 -6.45
C PRO A 146 -26.19 -24.42 -6.20
N LEU A 147 -25.47 -23.44 -5.66
CA LEU A 147 -25.94 -22.08 -5.43
C LEU A 147 -24.95 -21.07 -6.01
N GLY A 148 -25.46 -20.10 -6.75
CA GLY A 148 -24.70 -18.91 -7.16
C GLY A 148 -25.12 -17.71 -6.32
N HIS A 149 -24.23 -16.75 -6.11
CA HIS A 149 -24.60 -15.52 -5.39
C HIS A 149 -23.78 -14.33 -5.83
N TYR A 150 -24.37 -13.15 -5.66
CA TYR A 150 -23.69 -11.88 -5.82
C TYR A 150 -24.24 -10.87 -4.82
N GLY A 151 -23.46 -9.86 -4.50
CA GLY A 151 -23.86 -8.86 -3.53
C GLY A 151 -22.83 -7.78 -3.35
N GLY A 152 -23.05 -6.99 -2.31
CA GLY A 152 -22.15 -5.90 -1.97
C GLY A 152 -22.37 -5.44 -0.55
N GLY A 153 -21.48 -4.59 -0.11
CA GLY A 153 -21.50 -4.13 1.26
C GLY A 153 -20.41 -3.12 1.56
N VAL A 154 -20.25 -2.88 2.85
CA VAL A 154 -19.24 -1.98 3.40
C VAL A 154 -18.47 -2.67 4.50
N LYS A 155 -17.15 -2.48 4.50
CA LYS A 155 -16.28 -2.86 5.62
C LYS A 155 -15.82 -1.60 6.34
N LEU A 156 -15.72 -1.70 7.66
CA LEU A 156 -15.12 -0.67 8.50
C LEU A 156 -13.96 -1.31 9.27
N PHE A 157 -12.74 -0.89 8.96
CA PHE A 157 -11.56 -1.32 9.73
C PHE A 157 -11.46 -0.52 11.02
N ALA A 158 -12.10 -1.01 12.08
CA ALA A 158 -12.15 -0.37 13.39
C ALA A 158 -10.74 -0.12 13.95
N ASN A 159 -9.80 -1.03 13.73
CA ASN A 159 -8.38 -0.84 14.02
C ASN A 159 -7.52 -1.77 13.14
N ARG A 160 -6.21 -1.88 13.42
CA ARG A 160 -5.29 -2.74 12.64
C ARG A 160 -5.61 -4.23 12.72
N TRP A 161 -6.42 -4.66 13.70
CA TRP A 161 -6.76 -6.06 13.95
C TRP A 161 -8.22 -6.39 13.66
N VAL A 162 -9.14 -5.43 13.72
CA VAL A 162 -10.59 -5.68 13.71
C VAL A 162 -11.23 -4.96 12.54
N ALA A 163 -11.97 -5.71 11.75
CA ALA A 163 -12.84 -5.24 10.69
C ALA A 163 -14.29 -5.63 10.98
N LEU A 164 -15.19 -4.67 10.83
CA LEU A 164 -16.62 -4.90 10.81
C LEU A 164 -17.08 -4.95 9.35
N ARG A 165 -18.09 -5.76 9.05
CA ARG A 165 -18.62 -5.90 7.69
C ARG A 165 -20.13 -5.95 7.73
N LEU A 166 -20.77 -5.17 6.87
CA LEU A 166 -22.20 -5.24 6.60
C LEU A 166 -22.38 -5.57 5.12
N GLU A 167 -23.19 -6.57 4.79
CA GLU A 167 -23.42 -6.99 3.41
C GLU A 167 -24.85 -7.41 3.14
N GLY A 168 -25.29 -7.15 1.91
CA GLY A 168 -26.50 -7.70 1.33
C GLY A 168 -26.16 -8.53 0.12
N ARG A 169 -26.79 -9.70 -0.01
CA ARG A 169 -26.56 -10.63 -1.11
C ARG A 169 -27.86 -11.13 -1.70
N HIS A 170 -27.78 -11.43 -2.98
CA HIS A 170 -28.80 -12.13 -3.74
C HIS A 170 -28.27 -13.53 -4.04
N VAL A 171 -29.00 -14.55 -3.60
CA VAL A 171 -28.62 -15.95 -3.76
C VAL A 171 -29.56 -16.61 -4.77
N ILE A 172 -28.95 -17.27 -5.73
CA ILE A 172 -29.58 -17.90 -6.89
C ILE A 172 -29.42 -19.40 -6.75
N GLY A 173 -30.54 -20.12 -6.81
CA GLY A 173 -30.55 -21.57 -6.79
C GLY A 173 -31.48 -22.17 -7.85
N PRO A 174 -31.40 -23.49 -8.07
CA PRO A 174 -32.41 -24.22 -8.82
C PRO A 174 -33.79 -24.06 -8.16
N ALA A 175 -34.85 -24.17 -8.95
CA ALA A 175 -36.22 -24.22 -8.45
C ALA A 175 -36.89 -25.51 -8.94
N ALA A 176 -37.38 -26.34 -8.03
CA ALA A 176 -38.08 -27.55 -8.43
C ALA A 176 -39.43 -27.25 -9.04
N GLN A 177 -39.82 -28.21 -9.89
CA GLN A 177 -41.12 -28.38 -10.51
C GLN A 177 -41.47 -27.55 -11.76
N GLN A 178 -40.64 -26.60 -12.20
CA GLN A 178 -40.80 -25.96 -13.52
C GLN A 178 -39.44 -25.79 -14.20
N ARG A 179 -39.24 -26.54 -15.30
CA ARG A 179 -38.02 -26.68 -16.13
C ARG A 179 -37.28 -25.39 -16.58
N ARG A 180 -37.67 -24.19 -16.13
CA ARG A 180 -37.10 -22.90 -16.56
C ARG A 180 -37.11 -21.79 -15.49
N ARG A 181 -37.39 -22.05 -14.21
CA ARG A 181 -37.39 -20.98 -13.19
C ARG A 181 -36.21 -21.09 -12.24
N ILE A 182 -35.68 -19.92 -11.88
CA ILE A 182 -34.56 -19.71 -10.98
C ILE A 182 -35.13 -19.21 -9.64
N ALA A 183 -34.71 -19.80 -8.53
CA ALA A 183 -35.06 -19.33 -7.20
C ALA A 183 -34.17 -18.15 -6.80
N ASN A 184 -34.76 -17.08 -6.26
CA ASN A 184 -34.09 -15.82 -5.94
C ASN A 184 -34.27 -15.51 -4.45
N HIS A 185 -33.26 -15.80 -3.66
CA HIS A 185 -33.22 -15.59 -2.23
C HIS A 185 -32.45 -14.31 -1.90
N GLY A 186 -32.74 -13.71 -0.75
CA GLY A 186 -31.99 -12.57 -0.23
C GLY A 186 -31.24 -12.96 1.04
N GLU A 187 -30.13 -12.30 1.33
CA GLU A 187 -29.35 -12.53 2.55
C GLU A 187 -28.81 -11.18 3.03
N VAL A 188 -28.90 -10.92 4.33
CA VAL A 188 -28.33 -9.71 4.96
C VAL A 188 -27.51 -10.15 6.14
N LEU A 189 -26.21 -9.83 6.12
CA LEU A 189 -25.24 -10.32 7.11
C LEU A 189 -24.46 -9.18 7.72
N PHE A 190 -24.19 -9.33 9.02
CA PHE A 190 -23.25 -8.53 9.77
C PHE A 190 -22.13 -9.43 10.27
N GLY A 191 -20.88 -9.01 10.07
CA GLY A 191 -19.70 -9.80 10.41
C GLY A 191 -18.65 -9.01 11.16
N VAL A 192 -17.87 -9.75 11.94
CA VAL A 192 -16.66 -9.27 12.61
C VAL A 192 -15.52 -10.15 12.16
N SER A 193 -14.40 -9.55 11.77
CA SER A 193 -13.22 -10.27 11.28
C SER A 193 -11.96 -9.73 11.92
N VAL A 194 -11.06 -10.65 12.23
CA VAL A 194 -9.68 -10.36 12.60
C VAL A 194 -8.84 -10.25 11.32
N THR A 195 -8.06 -9.19 11.22
CA THR A 195 -7.14 -8.95 10.11
C THR A 195 -5.71 -9.33 10.48
N LEU A 196 -5.07 -10.16 9.68
CA LEU A 196 -3.69 -10.62 9.84
C LEU A 196 -2.87 -10.27 8.59
N GLY A 197 -1.55 -10.19 8.70
CA GLY A 197 -0.69 -9.88 7.55
C GLY A 197 -0.69 -8.41 7.14
N ARG A 198 -1.23 -7.50 7.97
CA ARG A 198 -0.84 -6.09 7.97
C ARG A 198 0.59 -6.00 8.47
N GLY A 199 1.52 -6.25 7.56
CA GLY A 199 2.93 -6.14 7.85
C GLY A 199 3.26 -4.68 8.11
N GLY A 200 3.54 -4.35 9.37
CA GLY A 200 4.44 -3.26 9.70
C GLY A 200 5.82 -3.60 9.15
N ARG A 201 6.00 -3.40 7.84
CA ARG A 201 7.33 -3.30 7.23
C ARG A 201 7.81 -1.87 7.39
N SER A 202 7.99 -1.46 8.65
CA SER A 202 9.06 -0.53 8.94
C SER A 202 10.39 -1.28 8.73
N ARG A 203 11.35 -0.61 8.08
CA ARG A 203 12.69 -1.06 7.64
C ARG A 203 12.84 -1.64 6.22
N GLN A 204 12.09 -1.18 5.24
CA GLN A 204 12.69 -0.95 3.91
C GLN A 204 12.46 0.51 3.48
N SER A 205 12.66 1.43 4.42
CA SER A 205 12.82 2.86 4.19
C SER A 205 13.68 3.39 5.34
N ALA A 206 14.90 2.87 5.41
CA ALA A 206 16.07 3.41 6.11
C ALA A 206 17.25 2.45 5.87
N ALA A 207 17.53 2.10 4.61
CA ALA A 207 18.92 2.32 4.24
C ALA A 207 19.01 3.84 4.24
N VAL A 208 19.43 4.40 5.37
CA VAL A 208 20.14 5.67 5.32
C VAL A 208 21.30 5.32 4.40
N GLU A 209 21.16 5.64 3.11
CA GLU A 209 22.33 5.98 2.32
C GLU A 209 23.03 6.99 3.20
N GLN A 210 24.08 6.55 3.89
CA GLN A 210 24.86 7.40 4.76
C GLN A 210 25.22 8.56 3.84
N ALA A 211 24.61 9.73 4.10
CA ALA A 211 25.10 10.95 3.47
C ALA A 211 26.62 10.92 3.71
N PRO A 212 27.44 11.17 2.68
CA PRO A 212 28.88 11.18 2.85
C PRO A 212 29.21 12.05 4.07
N PRO A 213 30.19 11.66 4.89
CA PRO A 213 30.51 12.40 6.09
C PRO A 213 30.82 13.86 5.74
N ASP A 214 30.33 14.75 6.60
CA ASP A 214 30.51 16.19 6.58
C ASP A 214 30.76 16.56 8.05
N ALA A 215 32.04 16.60 8.41
CA ALA A 215 32.49 16.57 9.79
C ALA A 215 32.32 17.93 10.50
N ASP A 216 32.38 19.05 9.77
CA ASP A 216 32.19 20.39 10.32
C ASP A 216 30.82 21.03 9.99
N ARG A 217 30.04 20.38 9.12
CA ARG A 217 28.64 20.70 8.78
C ARG A 217 28.49 22.02 8.05
N ASP A 218 29.45 22.37 7.21
CA ASP A 218 29.34 23.54 6.34
C ASP A 218 28.53 23.30 5.05
N GLY A 219 28.18 22.03 4.79
CA GLY A 219 27.39 21.59 3.64
C GLY A 219 28.21 21.05 2.47
N ILE A 220 29.53 20.99 2.59
CA ILE A 220 30.43 20.32 1.65
C ILE A 220 30.89 19.00 2.28
N VAL A 221 30.73 17.90 1.55
CA VAL A 221 31.14 16.57 2.05
C VAL A 221 32.66 16.48 2.22
N ASP A 222 33.16 15.73 3.20
CA ASP A 222 34.58 15.61 3.56
C ASP A 222 35.49 15.26 2.37
N VAL A 223 34.96 14.57 1.35
CA VAL A 223 35.71 14.20 0.12
C VAL A 223 35.90 15.36 -0.86
N HIS A 224 35.13 16.43 -0.69
CA HIS A 224 35.16 17.65 -1.50
C HIS A 224 35.57 18.89 -0.68
N ASP A 225 35.60 18.76 0.65
CA ASP A 225 36.07 19.78 1.56
C ASP A 225 37.60 19.71 1.75
N ARG A 226 38.28 20.84 1.55
CA ARG A 226 39.72 20.96 1.80
C ARG A 226 40.05 21.16 3.28
N CYS A 227 39.08 21.59 4.08
CA CYS A 227 39.19 21.82 5.50
C CYS A 227 38.12 21.04 6.33
N PRO A 228 38.06 19.69 6.28
CA PRO A 228 36.98 18.88 6.88
C PRO A 228 36.70 19.04 8.39
N ALA A 229 37.52 19.81 9.11
CA ALA A 229 37.39 20.02 10.54
C ALA A 229 37.02 21.48 10.89
N VAL A 230 36.95 22.38 9.91
CA VAL A 230 36.80 23.83 10.12
C VAL A 230 35.84 24.40 9.09
N ALA A 231 34.59 24.58 9.52
CA ALA A 231 33.50 25.01 8.66
C ALA A 231 33.84 26.29 7.88
N GLY A 232 33.74 26.20 6.56
CA GLY A 232 34.04 27.29 5.64
C GLY A 232 32.81 27.94 5.05
N THR A 233 33.05 29.10 4.43
CA THR A 233 32.05 29.75 3.54
C THR A 233 32.54 29.83 2.10
N LEU A 234 33.80 29.44 1.85
CA LEU A 234 34.37 29.35 0.52
C LEU A 234 33.86 28.09 -0.19
N ALA A 235 33.93 28.09 -1.52
CA ALA A 235 33.40 27.01 -2.35
C ALA A 235 34.10 25.64 -2.14
N ASP A 236 35.18 25.60 -1.39
CA ASP A 236 35.96 24.41 -1.08
C ASP A 236 36.00 24.05 0.41
N GLY A 237 35.10 24.63 1.20
CA GLY A 237 34.83 24.28 2.60
C GLY A 237 35.79 24.86 3.62
N CYS A 238 36.73 25.70 3.20
CA CYS A 238 37.63 26.40 4.12
C CYS A 238 37.09 27.78 4.56
N ALA A 239 37.39 28.14 5.81
CA ALA A 239 37.15 29.50 6.32
C ALA A 239 38.10 30.53 5.67
N PRO A 240 37.65 31.77 5.38
CA PRO A 240 38.50 32.84 4.89
C PRO A 240 39.29 33.48 6.04
N ILE A 241 40.41 32.86 6.42
CA ILE A 241 41.32 33.35 7.45
C ILE A 241 42.50 34.06 6.78
N ASP A 242 42.83 35.23 7.30
CA ASP A 242 44.03 36.03 7.01
C ASP A 242 44.58 36.45 8.39
N SER A 243 45.62 35.74 8.83
CA SER A 243 46.13 35.76 10.20
C SER A 243 47.03 36.96 10.48
N ASP A 244 47.68 37.52 9.47
CA ASP A 244 48.58 38.66 9.60
C ASP A 244 48.05 39.96 8.97
N ALA A 245 46.87 39.88 8.35
CA ALA A 245 46.09 40.99 7.82
C ALA A 245 46.78 41.73 6.66
N ASP A 246 47.57 41.02 5.85
CA ASP A 246 48.20 41.57 4.65
C ASP A 246 47.26 41.60 3.42
N GLY A 247 46.09 40.97 3.53
CA GLY A 247 45.06 40.90 2.49
C GLY A 247 45.10 39.63 1.64
N ILE A 248 46.03 38.71 1.90
CA ILE A 248 46.10 37.38 1.29
C ILE A 248 45.62 36.36 2.33
N LEU A 249 44.66 35.50 1.95
CA LEU A 249 44.19 34.46 2.87
C LEU A 249 45.33 33.47 3.16
N ASP A 250 45.45 32.99 4.39
CA ASP A 250 46.51 32.08 4.89
C ASP A 250 46.79 30.89 3.97
N ARG A 251 45.76 30.41 3.26
CA ARG A 251 45.81 29.29 2.31
C ARG A 251 46.49 29.62 0.97
N PHE A 252 46.62 30.90 0.64
CA PHE A 252 47.28 31.45 -0.55
C PHE A 252 48.55 32.21 -0.18
N ASP A 253 48.79 32.40 1.11
CA ASP A 253 49.95 33.07 1.66
C ASP A 253 51.09 32.06 1.93
N ALA A 254 52.29 32.38 1.45
CA ALA A 254 53.50 31.61 1.72
C ALA A 254 54.09 31.90 3.11
N CYS A 255 53.72 33.04 3.73
CA CYS A 255 54.14 33.47 5.06
C CYS A 255 52.93 33.84 5.97
N PRO A 256 52.01 32.91 6.30
CA PRO A 256 50.70 33.19 6.94
C PRO A 256 50.70 33.83 8.33
N GLN A 257 51.87 34.18 8.88
CA GLN A 257 52.03 34.70 10.24
C GLN A 257 52.87 35.98 10.25
N ALA A 258 53.27 36.48 9.08
CA ALA A 258 54.20 37.60 8.95
C ALA A 258 53.84 38.42 7.70
N PRO A 259 53.30 39.64 7.89
CA PRO A 259 52.62 40.34 6.81
C PRO A 259 53.58 40.64 5.66
N GLY A 260 53.17 40.21 4.46
CA GLY A 260 53.91 40.39 3.24
C GLY A 260 53.64 41.72 2.53
N THR A 261 54.42 41.96 1.49
CA THR A 261 54.18 43.09 0.57
C THR A 261 54.17 42.68 -0.90
N ASP A 262 54.51 41.42 -1.19
CA ASP A 262 54.50 40.88 -2.54
C ASP A 262 53.27 39.99 -2.80
N ALA A 263 53.15 39.48 -4.03
CA ALA A 263 52.03 38.64 -4.43
C ALA A 263 52.01 37.24 -3.79
N THR A 264 53.03 36.90 -3.00
CA THR A 264 53.13 35.62 -2.28
C THR A 264 52.79 35.74 -0.80
N GLY A 265 52.50 36.94 -0.31
CA GLY A 265 52.24 37.21 1.12
C GLY A 265 53.50 37.18 1.98
N CYS A 266 54.68 37.19 1.36
CA CYS A 266 55.94 37.30 2.06
C CYS A 266 56.58 38.69 1.89
N THR A 267 57.58 38.96 2.73
CA THR A 267 58.52 40.05 2.48
C THR A 267 59.68 39.52 1.63
N PRO A 268 60.16 40.28 0.63
CA PRO A 268 61.34 39.89 -0.11
C PRO A 268 62.53 39.79 0.85
N ASP A 269 63.18 38.63 0.88
CA ASP A 269 64.40 38.40 1.63
C ASP A 269 65.44 39.47 1.20
N PRO A 270 66.05 40.24 2.13
CA PRO A 270 67.04 41.25 1.78
C PRO A 270 68.30 40.72 1.05
N ALA A 271 68.39 39.41 0.77
CA ALA A 271 69.53 38.76 0.13
C ALA A 271 69.41 38.43 -1.38
N GLU A 272 68.28 38.68 -2.08
CA GLU A 272 68.22 38.52 -3.54
C GLU A 272 67.79 39.81 -4.28
N PRO A 273 68.57 40.27 -5.28
CA PRO A 273 68.16 41.41 -6.11
C PRO A 273 67.01 40.99 -7.01
N GLY A 274 65.97 41.84 -7.06
CA GLY A 274 64.69 41.60 -7.72
C GLY A 274 64.73 41.31 -9.25
N PRO A 275 63.55 41.18 -9.88
CA PRO A 275 63.41 40.58 -11.20
C PRO A 275 64.20 41.33 -12.26
N ALA A 276 64.97 40.58 -13.05
CA ALA A 276 65.71 41.08 -14.20
C ALA A 276 64.78 41.90 -15.10
N THR A 277 65.07 43.19 -15.23
CA THR A 277 64.49 44.06 -16.25
C THR A 277 64.75 43.47 -17.64
N PRO A 278 63.82 43.59 -18.61
CA PRO A 278 64.10 43.17 -19.98
C PRO A 278 65.26 44.00 -20.51
N VAL A 279 66.35 43.33 -20.89
CA VAL A 279 67.50 43.98 -21.52
C VAL A 279 67.05 44.49 -22.89
N GLU A 280 67.00 45.82 -23.02
CA GLU A 280 66.80 46.53 -24.28
C GLU A 280 67.96 46.16 -25.24
N PRO A 281 67.71 45.75 -26.50
CA PRO A 281 68.78 45.35 -27.39
C PRO A 281 69.63 46.56 -27.79
N THR A 282 70.88 46.59 -27.32
CA THR A 282 71.88 47.58 -27.68
C THR A 282 72.03 47.67 -29.20
N LYS A 283 71.71 48.83 -29.76
CA LYS A 283 71.93 49.20 -31.17
C LYS A 283 73.43 49.08 -31.50
N LEU A 284 73.74 48.24 -32.49
CA LEU A 284 75.09 48.09 -33.05
C LEU A 284 75.56 49.44 -33.64
N PRO A 285 76.80 49.91 -33.39
CA PRO A 285 77.27 51.16 -33.98
C PRO A 285 77.52 51.01 -35.48
N GLU A 286 77.05 51.99 -36.26
CA GLU A 286 77.34 52.12 -37.69
C GLU A 286 78.85 52.36 -37.93
N PRO A 287 79.43 51.82 -39.02
CA PRO A 287 80.83 52.04 -39.35
C PRO A 287 81.07 53.49 -39.80
N PRO A 288 82.26 54.08 -39.53
CA PRO A 288 82.56 55.44 -39.94
C PRO A 288 82.65 55.54 -41.46
N ALA A 289 82.00 56.56 -42.01
CA ALA A 289 82.14 56.97 -43.40
C ALA A 289 83.51 57.64 -43.60
N GLY A 290 84.31 57.13 -44.55
CA GLY A 290 85.59 57.70 -44.97
C GLY A 290 86.47 56.67 -45.64
#